data_AF-A0A386PQY5-F1
#
_entry.id   AF-A0A386PQY5-F1
#
_cell.length_a   1.000
_cell.length_b   1.000
_cell.length_c   1.000
_cell.angle_alpha   90.00
_cell.angle_beta   90.00
_cell.angle_gamma   90.00
#
_symmetry.space_group_name_H-M   'P 1'
#
loop_
_entity.id
_entity.type
_entity.pdbx_description
1 polymer ?
#
loop_
_entity_poly.entity_id
_entity_poly.type
_entity_poly.pdbx_seq_one_letter_code
_entity_poly.pdbx_strand_id
1 'polypeptide(L)'
;MIQPQSLNTENFNEHITQEVIYKEFVKLGMQEVIANDLSRRYYHNELTYKDLEYLGNKFDLKLEKLEDNLKNEMEINKKEMEINMMEIKSTLRLHNWMFGTIITLNLGLILTLIPILYTILKK
;
A
#
# COMPACT_ATOMS: atom_id res chain seq x y z
N MET A 1 -62.71 4.17 -26.00
CA MET A 1 -61.74 3.13 -25.62
C MET A 1 -60.54 3.26 -26.54
N ILE A 2 -59.43 3.78 -26.03
CA ILE A 2 -58.17 3.91 -26.78
C ILE A 2 -57.39 2.63 -26.47
N GLN A 3 -57.15 1.80 -27.47
CA GLN A 3 -56.27 0.64 -27.30
C GLN A 3 -54.83 1.14 -27.15
N PRO A 4 -54.08 0.70 -26.13
CA PRO A 4 -52.65 1.01 -26.04
C PRO A 4 -51.92 0.28 -27.18
N GLN A 5 -51.20 1.05 -28.00
CA GLN A 5 -50.30 0.48 -29.00
C GLN A 5 -49.23 -0.35 -28.28
N SER A 6 -49.15 -1.63 -28.62
CA SER A 6 -48.16 -2.56 -28.09
C SER A 6 -46.76 -2.09 -28.49
N LEU A 7 -45.93 -1.82 -27.48
CA LEU A 7 -44.48 -1.73 -27.67
C LEU A 7 -44.01 -3.10 -28.20
N ASN A 8 -43.67 -3.16 -29.48
CA ASN A 8 -43.11 -4.36 -30.09
C ASN A 8 -41.68 -4.55 -29.56
N THR A 9 -41.55 -5.29 -28.47
CA THR A 9 -40.30 -5.90 -28.02
C THR A 9 -40.03 -7.18 -28.83
N GLU A 10 -39.79 -7.02 -30.13
CA GLU A 10 -39.23 -8.08 -30.98
C GLU A 10 -37.88 -7.62 -31.54
N ASN A 11 -36.90 -8.53 -31.52
CA ASN A 11 -35.49 -8.41 -31.96
C ASN A 11 -34.45 -7.88 -30.95
N PHE A 12 -34.15 -8.68 -29.91
CA PHE A 12 -32.87 -8.58 -29.17
C PHE A 12 -31.71 -9.38 -29.80
N ASN A 13 -31.91 -9.94 -31.01
CA ASN A 13 -30.90 -10.72 -31.75
C ASN A 13 -30.37 -10.01 -33.00
N GLU A 14 -30.57 -8.71 -33.15
CA GLU A 14 -29.90 -7.93 -34.18
C GLU A 14 -28.48 -7.59 -33.71
N HIS A 15 -27.47 -7.90 -34.53
CA HIS A 15 -26.15 -7.31 -34.35
C HIS A 15 -26.32 -5.80 -34.24
N ILE A 16 -25.95 -5.22 -33.09
CA ILE A 16 -26.00 -3.77 -32.91
C ILE A 16 -25.10 -3.18 -33.99
N THR A 17 -25.67 -2.40 -34.91
CA THR A 17 -24.93 -1.68 -35.95
C THR A 17 -24.92 -0.19 -35.63
N GLN A 18 -23.97 0.54 -36.21
CA GLN A 18 -23.94 2.00 -36.09
C GLN A 18 -25.27 2.64 -36.53
N GLU A 19 -25.92 2.09 -37.55
CA GLU A 19 -27.19 2.62 -38.08
C GLU A 19 -28.35 2.48 -37.08
N VAL A 20 -28.42 1.35 -36.37
CA VAL A 20 -29.43 1.14 -35.31
C VAL A 20 -29.24 2.15 -34.18
N ILE A 21 -28.00 2.34 -33.74
CA ILE A 21 -27.65 3.32 -32.69
C ILE A 21 -27.98 4.76 -33.15
N TYR A 22 -27.63 5.10 -34.39
CA TYR A 22 -27.91 6.41 -34.98
C TYR A 22 -29.42 6.72 -35.00
N LYS A 23 -30.22 5.78 -35.52
CA LYS A 23 -31.69 5.94 -35.58
C LYS A 23 -32.28 6.12 -34.19
N GLU A 24 -31.77 5.41 -33.20
CA GLU A 24 -32.24 5.54 -31.82
C GLU A 24 -31.90 6.92 -31.23
N PHE A 25 -30.69 7.43 -31.47
CA PHE A 25 -30.33 8.79 -31.05
C PHE A 25 -31.19 9.87 -31.71
N VAL A 26 -31.50 9.75 -33.00
CA VAL A 26 -32.38 10.68 -33.70
C VAL A 26 -33.82 10.61 -33.16
N LYS A 27 -34.34 9.40 -32.89
CA LYS A 27 -35.67 9.23 -32.26
C LYS A 27 -35.75 9.89 -30.86
N LEU A 28 -34.65 9.89 -30.13
CA LEU A 28 -34.53 10.57 -28.83
C LEU A 28 -34.40 12.09 -28.95
N GLY A 29 -34.45 12.65 -30.17
CA GLY A 29 -34.40 14.09 -30.42
C GLY A 29 -33.00 14.68 -30.54
N MET A 30 -31.96 13.86 -30.72
CA MET A 30 -30.60 14.32 -30.95
C MET A 30 -30.44 14.89 -32.37
N GLN A 31 -29.73 16.01 -32.52
CA GLN A 31 -29.42 16.57 -33.85
C GLN A 31 -28.65 15.55 -34.69
N GLU A 32 -28.99 15.42 -35.97
CA GLU A 32 -28.43 14.40 -36.88
C GLU A 32 -26.90 14.39 -36.91
N VAL A 33 -26.27 15.56 -36.89
CA VAL A 33 -24.80 15.71 -36.88
C VAL A 33 -24.20 15.08 -35.60
N ILE A 34 -24.83 15.33 -34.45
CA ILE A 34 -24.38 14.84 -33.15
C ILE A 34 -24.67 13.33 -33.05
N ALA A 35 -25.85 12.89 -33.48
CA ALA A 35 -26.24 11.49 -33.51
C ALA A 35 -25.30 10.65 -34.39
N ASN A 36 -24.89 11.17 -35.54
CA ASN A 36 -23.96 10.49 -36.44
C ASN A 36 -22.57 10.32 -35.79
N ASP A 37 -22.04 11.39 -35.19
CA ASP A 37 -20.75 11.35 -34.50
C ASP A 37 -20.78 10.40 -33.28
N LEU A 38 -21.78 10.50 -32.40
CA LEU A 38 -21.88 9.62 -31.23
C LEU A 38 -22.15 8.16 -31.60
N SER A 39 -22.97 7.88 -32.61
CA SER A 39 -23.25 6.50 -33.01
C SER A 39 -21.99 5.76 -33.46
N ARG A 40 -21.11 6.44 -34.21
CA ARG A 40 -19.81 5.89 -34.63
C ARG A 40 -18.93 5.56 -33.42
N ARG A 41 -18.80 6.51 -32.49
CA ARG A 41 -17.95 6.36 -31.30
C ARG A 41 -18.48 5.28 -30.35
N TYR A 42 -19.80 5.20 -30.19
CA TYR A 42 -20.45 4.19 -29.36
C TYR A 42 -20.31 2.79 -29.98
N TYR A 43 -20.51 2.67 -31.30
CA TYR A 43 -20.33 1.39 -32.01
C TYR A 43 -18.90 0.84 -31.92
N HIS A 44 -17.89 1.71 -31.91
CA HIS A 44 -16.48 1.34 -31.77
C HIS A 44 -15.97 1.35 -30.33
N ASN A 45 -16.84 1.58 -29.33
CA ASN A 45 -16.49 1.70 -27.91
C ASN A 45 -15.37 2.72 -27.62
N GLU A 46 -15.20 3.73 -28.47
CA GLU A 46 -14.12 4.72 -28.33
C GLU A 46 -14.23 5.53 -27.04
N LEU A 47 -15.45 5.78 -26.54
CA LEU A 47 -15.67 6.42 -25.25
C LEU A 47 -15.23 5.51 -24.10
N THR A 48 -15.64 4.24 -24.12
CA THR A 48 -15.33 3.27 -23.07
C THR A 48 -13.84 3.03 -22.94
N TYR A 49 -13.11 2.91 -24.06
CA TYR A 49 -11.66 2.72 -24.02
C TYR A 49 -10.94 3.94 -23.40
N LYS A 50 -11.34 5.16 -23.73
CA LYS A 50 -10.75 6.38 -23.16
C LYS A 50 -11.00 6.49 -21.66
N ASP A 51 -12.19 6.14 -21.21
CA ASP A 51 -12.53 6.15 -19.79
C ASP A 51 -11.72 5.10 -19.02
N LEU A 52 -11.55 3.89 -19.59
CA LEU A 52 -10.70 2.84 -19.03
C LEU A 52 -9.22 3.24 -18.97
N GLU A 53 -8.72 3.88 -20.03
CA GLU A 53 -7.34 4.40 -20.08
C GLU A 53 -7.10 5.46 -19.01
N TYR A 54 -8.01 6.43 -18.88
CA TYR A 54 -7.94 7.44 -17.83
C TYR A 54 -7.95 6.82 -16.43
N LEU A 55 -8.80 5.81 -16.23
CA LEU A 55 -8.89 5.11 -14.96
C LEU A 55 -7.58 4.34 -14.66
N GLY A 56 -7.03 3.65 -15.67
CA GLY A 56 -5.74 2.95 -15.60
C GLY A 56 -4.61 3.89 -15.20
N ASN A 57 -4.43 4.99 -15.93
CA ASN A 57 -3.40 5.99 -15.64
C ASN A 57 -3.54 6.57 -14.22
N LYS A 58 -4.78 6.80 -13.77
CA LYS A 58 -5.04 7.30 -12.41
C LYS A 58 -4.72 6.26 -11.34
N PHE A 59 -4.93 4.97 -11.61
CA PHE A 59 -4.54 3.89 -10.72
C PHE A 59 -3.03 3.75 -10.65
N ASP A 60 -2.34 3.77 -11.79
CA ASP A 60 -0.88 3.65 -11.86
C ASP A 60 -0.18 4.77 -11.06
N LEU A 61 -0.60 6.02 -11.25
CA LEU A 61 -0.09 7.16 -10.47
C LEU A 61 -0.31 7.01 -8.96
N LYS A 62 -1.45 6.44 -8.55
CA LYS A 62 -1.74 6.20 -7.14
C LYS A 62 -0.89 5.07 -6.57
N LEU A 63 -0.62 4.03 -7.37
CA LEU A 63 0.21 2.91 -6.98
C LEU A 63 1.68 3.33 -6.85
N GLU A 64 2.20 4.10 -7.81
CA GLU A 64 3.56 4.65 -7.75
C GLU A 64 3.76 5.50 -6.48
N LYS A 65 2.82 6.41 -6.19
CA LYS A 65 2.88 7.22 -4.97
C LYS A 65 2.77 6.38 -3.69
N LEU A 66 1.99 5.29 -3.72
CA LEU A 66 1.89 4.39 -2.58
C LEU A 66 3.18 3.61 -2.37
N GLU A 67 3.82 3.13 -3.44
CA GLU A 67 5.10 2.43 -3.40
C GLU A 67 6.20 3.33 -2.84
N ASP A 68 6.28 4.58 -3.30
CA ASP A 68 7.24 5.56 -2.79
C ASP A 68 7.03 5.86 -1.30
N ASN A 69 5.79 6.03 -0.86
CA ASN A 69 5.48 6.25 0.55
C ASN A 69 5.89 5.05 1.41
N LEU A 70 5.56 3.83 0.99
CA LEU A 70 5.93 2.61 1.71
C LEU A 70 7.45 2.43 1.78
N LYS A 71 8.15 2.73 0.68
CA LYS A 71 9.61 2.67 0.62
C LYS A 71 10.25 3.66 1.60
N ASN A 72 9.73 4.90 1.65
CA ASN A 72 10.20 5.92 2.58
C ASN A 72 9.94 5.52 4.04
N GLU A 73 8.74 5.02 4.37
CA GLU A 73 8.42 4.54 5.72
C GLU A 73 9.33 3.37 6.14
N MET A 74 9.57 2.41 5.25
CA MET A 74 10.50 1.31 5.51
C MET A 74 11.94 1.81 5.76
N GLU A 75 12.41 2.80 4.99
CA GLU A 75 13.74 3.37 5.18
C GLU A 75 13.87 4.09 6.53
N ILE A 76 12.85 4.86 6.92
CA ILE A 76 12.80 5.54 8.22
C ILE A 76 12.83 4.52 9.36
N ASN A 77 11.96 3.52 9.31
CA ASN A 77 11.88 2.47 10.32
C ASN A 77 13.21 1.71 10.44
N LYS A 78 13.87 1.42 9.31
CA LYS A 78 15.19 0.77 9.30
C LYS A 78 16.25 1.62 10.02
N LYS A 79 16.30 2.93 9.73
CA LYS A 79 17.25 3.86 10.39
C LYS A 79 17.01 3.92 11.89
N GLU A 80 15.74 3.99 12.31
CA GLU A 80 15.37 3.99 13.73
C GLU A 80 15.81 2.70 14.43
N MET A 81 15.56 1.54 13.81
CA MET A 81 16.02 0.25 14.33
C MET A 81 17.55 0.17 14.43
N GLU A 82 18.29 0.68 13.44
CA GLU A 82 19.75 0.71 13.46
C GLU A 82 20.30 1.58 14.61
N ILE A 83 19.68 2.75 14.85
CA ILE A 83 20.02 3.63 15.98
C ILE A 83 19.75 2.93 17.31
N ASN A 84 18.54 2.39 17.50
CA ASN A 84 18.15 1.70 18.73
C ASN A 84 19.09 0.51 19.02
N MET A 85 19.47 -0.24 17.99
CA MET A 85 20.42 -1.35 18.12
C MET A 85 21.83 -0.86 18.52
N MET A 86 22.28 0.28 17.99
CA MET A 86 23.56 0.88 18.35
C MET A 86 23.58 1.33 19.82
N GLU A 87 22.48 1.93 20.29
CA GLU A 87 22.30 2.34 21.69
C GLU A 87 22.26 1.15 22.66
N ILE A 88 21.53 0.08 22.31
CA ILE A 88 21.50 -1.15 23.10
C ILE A 88 22.91 -1.77 23.17
N LYS A 89 23.61 -1.84 22.03
CA LYS A 89 24.95 -2.42 21.97
C LYS A 89 25.97 -1.61 22.79
N SER A 90 25.91 -0.28 22.75
CA SER A 90 26.79 0.56 23.57
C SER A 90 26.50 0.39 25.06
N THR A 91 25.22 0.34 25.43
CA THR A 91 24.76 0.10 26.81
C THR A 91 25.22 -1.27 27.32
N LEU A 92 25.05 -2.34 26.54
CA LEU A 92 25.52 -3.67 26.90
C LEU A 92 27.05 -3.73 27.06
N ARG A 93 27.80 -3.03 26.20
CA ARG A 93 29.26 -2.95 26.33
C ARG A 93 29.68 -2.25 27.64
N LEU A 94 28.99 -1.18 28.02
CA LEU A 94 29.23 -0.50 29.30
C LEU A 94 28.90 -1.40 30.48
N HIS A 95 27.76 -2.11 30.45
CA HIS A 95 27.40 -3.07 31.50
C HIS A 95 28.42 -4.19 31.62
N ASN A 96 28.85 -4.80 30.51
CA ASN A 96 29.88 -5.83 30.52
C ASN A 96 31.21 -5.31 31.10
N TRP A 97 31.58 -4.07 30.77
CA TRP A 97 32.77 -3.43 31.33
C TRP A 97 32.64 -3.20 32.85
N MET A 98 31.49 -2.70 33.30
CA MET A 98 31.20 -2.48 34.72
C MET A 98 31.14 -3.80 35.50
N PHE A 99 30.54 -4.85 34.94
CA PHE A 99 30.53 -6.16 35.58
C PHE A 99 31.94 -6.73 35.75
N GLY A 100 32.85 -6.47 34.80
CA GLY A 100 34.26 -6.83 34.95
C GLY A 100 34.89 -6.23 36.21
N THR A 101 34.73 -4.92 36.43
CA THR A 101 35.30 -4.25 37.61
C THR A 101 34.64 -4.71 38.91
N ILE A 102 33.31 -4.86 38.90
CA ILE A 102 32.54 -5.35 40.05
C ILE A 102 32.99 -6.77 40.43
N ILE A 103 33.17 -7.67 39.47
CA ILE A 103 33.64 -9.04 39.72
C ILE A 103 35.05 -9.03 40.31
N THR A 104 35.98 -8.25 39.72
CA THR A 104 37.37 -8.18 40.21
C THR A 104 37.45 -7.66 41.65
N LEU A 105 36.67 -6.63 41.99
CA LEU A 105 36.62 -6.10 43.36
C LEU A 105 36.09 -7.14 44.36
N ASN A 106 35.00 -7.84 44.01
CA ASN A 106 34.44 -8.88 44.87
C ASN A 106 35.41 -10.05 45.08
N LEU A 107 36.09 -10.51 44.03
CA LEU A 107 37.12 -11.56 44.14
C LEU A 107 38.31 -11.12 45.00
N GLY A 108 38.77 -9.88 44.83
CA GLY A 108 39.86 -9.32 45.63
C GLY A 108 39.52 -9.24 47.13
N LEU A 109 38.29 -8.84 47.47
CA LEU A 109 37.82 -8.82 48.86
C LEU A 109 37.77 -10.22 49.47
N ILE A 110 37.24 -11.22 48.75
CA ILE A 110 37.21 -12.61 49.25
C ILE A 110 38.63 -13.13 49.49
N LEU A 111 39.56 -12.87 48.57
CA LEU A 111 40.95 -13.32 48.67
C LEU A 111 41.65 -12.76 49.91
N THR A 112 41.42 -11.49 50.28
CA THR A 112 42.03 -10.88 51.48
C THR A 112 41.37 -11.34 52.78
N LEU A 113 40.09 -11.72 52.75
CA LEU A 113 39.35 -12.18 53.93
C LEU A 113 39.72 -13.61 54.36
N ILE A 114 40.09 -14.51 53.43
CA ILE A 114 40.46 -15.91 53.71
C ILE A 114 41.56 -16.05 54.78
N PRO A 115 42.74 -15.42 54.66
CA PRO A 115 43.82 -15.56 55.65
C PRO A 115 43.48 -14.94 57.01
N ILE A 116 42.67 -13.86 57.03
CA ILE A 116 42.19 -13.22 58.26
C ILE A 116 41.30 -14.19 59.03
N LEU A 117 40.34 -14.82 58.33
CA LEU A 117 39.45 -15.82 58.91
C LEU A 117 40.24 -17.03 59.45
N TYR A 118 41.20 -17.54 58.66
CA TYR A 118 42.06 -18.64 59.09
C TYR A 118 42.84 -18.32 60.38
N THR A 119 43.34 -17.09 60.50
CA THR A 119 44.06 -16.64 61.71
C THR A 119 43.14 -16.57 62.93
N ILE A 120 41.90 -16.10 62.75
CA ILE A 120 40.90 -16.03 63.83
C ILE A 120 40.50 -17.45 64.28
N LEU A 121 40.32 -18.38 63.34
CA LEU A 121 39.89 -19.75 63.63
C LEU A 121 40.98 -20.62 64.27
N LYS A 122 42.26 -20.32 63.98
CA LYS A 122 43.42 -21.04 64.51
C LYS A 122 43.83 -20.55 65.91
N LYS A 123 43.31 -19.41 66.36
CA LYS A 123 43.55 -18.86 67.70
C LYS A 123 42.62 -19.51 68.72
#